data_AF-G1MRX3-F1
#
_entry.id   AF-G1MRX3-F1
#
_cell.length_a   1.000
_cell.length_b   1.000
_cell.length_c   1.000
_cell.angle_alpha   90.00
_cell.angle_beta   90.00
_cell.angle_gamma   90.00
#
_symmetry.space_group_name_H-M   'P 1'
#
loop_
_entity.id
_entity.type
_entity.pdbx_description
1 polymer ?
#
loop_
_entity_poly.entity_id
_entity_poly.type
_entity_poly.pdbx_seq_one_letter_code
_entity_poly.pdbx_strand_id
1 'polypeptide(L)'
;LSGQLFHTDLTSTVGYDSIIQHLNDGRKNCKEFEDFLKERAVIEEKYGKELINLSKKKPCGQTELNTLKRSLDAFKQQIDNVGQGHIQLAQTLREEAKKMEEFREKQKLHRKKIELIMEAIHKNRNLQYKKTMEAKRLYEQRCRDKDEAEQAVHRNANLVTQKQQEKLFLKLAQTKSALEDSDRSYQQSITSLEKIREEWQKEHIKACEFFETQECERISYFRNALWLHVNQLSQSCVQNDEKYEEIRKSLEMCSIEKDIDFFVNLRKTGSSAPAPIVYENYYNTQRNVTPVRSPQLELLLQIMLSKKKKRCFFYFSVC
;
A
#
# COMPACT_ATOMS: atom_id res chain seq x y z
N LEU A 1 -0.70 8.43 24.85
CA LEU A 1 -0.48 9.87 24.48
C LEU A 1 -1.03 10.87 25.51
N SER A 2 -1.97 10.46 26.36
CA SER A 2 -2.85 11.34 27.15
C SER A 2 -2.23 12.18 28.28
N GLY A 3 -0.95 12.03 28.64
CA GLY A 3 -0.32 12.79 29.74
C GLY A 3 0.91 13.63 29.35
N GLN A 4 1.45 13.44 28.16
CA GLN A 4 2.77 13.99 27.77
C GLN A 4 2.69 15.18 26.80
N LEU A 5 1.48 15.54 26.35
CA LEU A 5 1.24 16.60 25.36
C LEU A 5 0.45 17.78 25.92
N PHE A 6 0.32 17.87 27.25
CA PHE A 6 -0.18 19.07 27.90
C PHE A 6 0.91 20.15 27.93
N HIS A 7 0.49 21.39 27.72
CA HIS A 7 1.33 22.57 27.90
C HIS A 7 0.87 23.32 29.15
N THR A 8 1.79 23.97 29.86
CA THR A 8 1.52 24.70 31.12
C THR A 8 0.71 25.98 30.89
N ASP A 9 0.89 26.63 29.75
CA ASP A 9 0.02 27.72 29.29
C ASP A 9 -1.35 27.19 28.87
N LEU A 10 -2.39 27.67 29.58
CA LEU A 10 -3.79 27.36 29.35
C LEU A 10 -4.25 27.63 27.91
N THR A 11 -3.68 28.61 27.24
CA THR A 11 -4.12 29.00 25.89
C THR A 11 -3.38 28.29 24.77
N SER A 12 -2.31 27.54 25.09
CA SER A 12 -1.49 26.83 24.13
C SER A 12 -2.27 25.67 23.48
N THR A 13 -1.98 25.44 22.20
CA THR A 13 -2.49 24.31 21.40
C THR A 13 -1.37 23.45 20.83
N VAL A 14 -0.11 23.72 21.15
CA VAL A 14 1.08 23.09 20.52
C VAL A 14 1.02 21.55 20.55
N GLY A 15 0.63 20.96 21.70
CA GLY A 15 0.49 19.51 21.82
C GLY A 15 -0.62 18.95 20.94
N TYR A 16 -1.77 19.62 20.89
CA TYR A 16 -2.89 19.27 20.01
C TYR A 16 -2.47 19.36 18.53
N ASP A 17 -1.85 20.48 18.14
CA ASP A 17 -1.42 20.72 16.76
C ASP A 17 -0.39 19.68 16.31
N SER A 18 0.50 19.26 17.21
CA SER A 18 1.47 18.19 16.95
C SER A 18 0.79 16.84 16.68
N ILE A 19 -0.26 16.49 17.43
CA ILE A 19 -1.04 15.26 17.19
C ILE A 19 -1.74 15.34 15.84
N ILE A 20 -2.39 16.46 15.52
CA ILE A 20 -3.10 16.63 14.25
C ILE A 20 -2.12 16.54 13.07
N GLN A 21 -0.93 17.13 13.20
CA GLN A 21 0.11 17.01 12.19
C GLN A 21 0.53 15.55 11.98
N HIS A 22 0.81 14.80 13.06
CA HIS A 22 1.16 13.38 12.98
C HIS A 22 0.07 12.55 12.28
N LEU A 23 -1.20 12.79 12.60
CA LEU A 23 -2.33 12.09 11.94
C LEU A 23 -2.49 12.48 10.46
N ASN A 24 -2.15 13.72 10.08
CA ASN A 24 -2.15 14.15 8.69
C ASN A 24 -1.02 13.47 7.90
N ASP A 25 0.16 13.35 8.49
CA ASP A 25 1.29 12.64 7.90
C ASP A 25 0.97 11.14 7.77
N GLY A 26 0.35 10.54 8.78
CA GLY A 26 -0.17 9.18 8.71
C GLY A 26 -1.16 8.97 7.56
N ARG A 27 -2.06 9.94 7.32
CA ARG A 27 -2.98 9.93 6.17
C ARG A 27 -2.25 10.01 4.83
N LYS A 28 -1.21 10.85 4.75
CA LYS A 28 -0.38 10.98 3.55
C LYS A 28 0.32 9.67 3.23
N ASN A 29 0.88 9.00 4.24
CA ASN A 29 1.52 7.69 4.08
C ASN A 29 0.53 6.62 3.55
N CYS A 30 -0.73 6.62 3.99
CA CYS A 30 -1.77 5.75 3.42
C CYS A 30 -1.98 6.01 1.92
N LYS A 31 -1.91 7.27 1.48
CA LYS A 31 -2.06 7.65 0.07
C LYS A 31 -0.83 7.22 -0.76
N GLU A 32 0.37 7.45 -0.24
CA GLU A 32 1.61 7.00 -0.88
C GLU A 32 1.61 5.46 -1.08
N PHE A 33 1.16 4.70 -0.08
CA PHE A 33 1.05 3.25 -0.21
C PHE A 33 -0.04 2.79 -1.20
N GLU A 34 -1.21 3.45 -1.20
CA GLU A 34 -2.25 3.20 -2.22
C GLU A 34 -1.70 3.39 -3.64
N ASP A 35 -1.00 4.50 -3.88
CA ASP A 35 -0.44 4.81 -5.20
C ASP A 35 0.62 3.79 -5.60
N PHE A 36 1.48 3.38 -4.67
CA PHE A 36 2.46 2.32 -4.89
C PHE A 36 1.80 1.00 -5.33
N LEU A 37 0.71 0.57 -4.67
CA LEU A 37 -0.01 -0.64 -5.06
C LEU A 37 -0.64 -0.51 -6.45
N LYS A 38 -1.17 0.67 -6.79
CA LYS A 38 -1.76 0.94 -8.12
C LYS A 38 -0.69 0.87 -9.22
N GLU A 39 0.47 1.48 -9.01
CA GLU A 39 1.58 1.41 -9.96
C GLU A 39 2.08 -0.04 -10.13
N ARG A 40 2.24 -0.77 -9.03
CA ARG A 40 2.62 -2.18 -9.09
C ARG A 40 1.58 -3.02 -9.85
N ALA A 41 0.29 -2.77 -9.66
CA ALA A 41 -0.76 -3.47 -10.40
C ALA A 41 -0.69 -3.23 -11.91
N VAL A 42 -0.22 -2.06 -12.36
CA VAL A 42 -0.01 -1.78 -13.80
C VAL A 42 1.15 -2.61 -14.34
N ILE A 43 2.25 -2.72 -13.58
CA ILE A 43 3.43 -3.50 -13.96
C ILE A 43 3.07 -4.99 -14.08
N GLU A 44 2.42 -5.55 -13.05
CA GLU A 44 2.01 -6.96 -13.02
C GLU A 44 1.02 -7.27 -14.16
N GLU A 45 0.06 -6.37 -14.42
CA GLU A 45 -0.89 -6.55 -15.51
C GLU A 45 -0.20 -6.55 -16.88
N LYS A 46 0.75 -5.64 -17.10
CA LYS A 46 1.52 -5.59 -18.35
C LYS A 46 2.28 -6.90 -18.56
N TYR A 47 3.00 -7.35 -17.53
CA TYR A 47 3.78 -8.58 -17.60
C TYR A 47 2.90 -9.80 -17.90
N GLY A 48 1.78 -9.95 -17.18
CA GLY A 48 0.82 -11.03 -17.41
C GLY A 48 0.26 -11.02 -18.84
N LYS A 49 -0.10 -9.83 -19.36
CA LYS A 49 -0.61 -9.69 -20.74
C LYS A 49 0.44 -10.06 -21.78
N GLU A 50 1.68 -9.68 -21.58
CA GLU A 50 2.78 -10.01 -22.49
C GLU A 50 3.06 -11.52 -22.51
N LEU A 51 3.02 -12.20 -21.35
CA LEU A 51 3.14 -13.65 -21.27
C LEU A 51 2.00 -14.38 -21.99
N ILE A 52 0.75 -13.97 -21.78
CA ILE A 52 -0.42 -14.54 -22.48
C ILE A 52 -0.35 -14.28 -23.99
N ASN A 53 0.13 -13.11 -24.40
CA ASN A 53 0.33 -12.81 -25.82
C ASN A 53 1.44 -13.68 -26.42
N LEU A 54 2.52 -13.92 -25.69
CA LEU A 54 3.62 -14.78 -26.10
C LEU A 54 3.13 -16.22 -26.29
N SER A 55 2.41 -16.78 -25.30
CA SER A 55 1.86 -18.15 -25.37
C SER A 55 0.88 -18.31 -26.54
N LYS A 56 0.03 -17.33 -26.83
CA LYS A 56 -1.02 -17.46 -27.87
C LYS A 56 -0.54 -17.12 -29.27
N LYS A 57 0.25 -16.05 -29.43
CA LYS A 57 0.54 -15.45 -30.75
C LYS A 57 1.84 -15.95 -31.35
N LYS A 58 2.79 -16.44 -30.55
CA LYS A 58 4.08 -16.89 -31.06
C LYS A 58 4.09 -18.41 -31.27
N PRO A 59 4.56 -18.90 -32.43
CA PRO A 59 4.79 -20.32 -32.62
C PRO A 59 5.92 -20.78 -31.68
N CYS A 60 5.74 -21.94 -31.08
CA CYS A 60 6.79 -22.64 -30.35
C CYS A 60 6.60 -24.13 -30.65
N GLY A 61 7.47 -24.69 -31.49
CA GLY A 61 7.36 -26.08 -31.95
C GLY A 61 6.16 -26.39 -32.84
N GLN A 62 5.65 -25.44 -33.64
CA GLN A 62 4.44 -25.66 -34.46
C GLN A 62 4.55 -26.88 -35.39
N THR A 63 5.76 -27.15 -35.90
CA THR A 63 6.06 -28.25 -36.82
C THR A 63 6.58 -29.51 -36.13
N GLU A 64 6.81 -29.45 -34.82
CA GLU A 64 7.26 -30.61 -34.05
C GLU A 64 6.15 -31.66 -33.99
N LEU A 65 6.56 -32.91 -33.78
CA LEU A 65 5.66 -34.07 -33.85
C LEU A 65 5.59 -34.79 -32.50
N ASN A 66 4.51 -35.55 -32.35
CA ASN A 66 4.32 -36.56 -31.31
C ASN A 66 4.71 -36.11 -29.89
N THR A 67 5.69 -36.74 -29.24
CA THR A 67 5.94 -36.53 -27.79
C THR A 67 6.63 -35.20 -27.51
N LEU A 68 7.62 -34.77 -28.31
CA LEU A 68 8.23 -33.44 -28.18
C LEU A 68 7.21 -32.32 -28.40
N LYS A 69 6.30 -32.49 -29.37
CA LYS A 69 5.22 -31.51 -29.60
C LYS A 69 4.34 -31.33 -28.36
N ARG A 70 3.98 -32.44 -27.69
CA ARG A 70 3.18 -32.41 -26.46
C ARG A 70 3.91 -31.67 -25.34
N SER A 71 5.21 -31.89 -25.16
CA SER A 71 5.99 -31.18 -24.15
C SER A 71 6.10 -29.68 -24.43
N LEU A 72 6.24 -29.28 -25.70
CA LEU A 72 6.23 -27.86 -26.08
C LEU A 72 4.84 -27.22 -25.91
N ASP A 73 3.76 -27.95 -26.15
CA ASP A 73 2.39 -27.47 -25.87
C ASP A 73 2.15 -27.32 -24.37
N ALA A 74 2.60 -28.26 -23.55
CA ALA A 74 2.54 -28.16 -22.10
C ALA A 74 3.32 -26.94 -21.60
N PHE A 75 4.54 -26.72 -22.12
CA PHE A 75 5.32 -25.51 -21.84
C PHE A 75 4.54 -24.23 -22.16
N LYS A 76 3.99 -24.10 -23.37
CA LYS A 76 3.19 -22.92 -23.76
C LYS A 76 1.97 -22.72 -22.85
N GLN A 77 1.28 -23.81 -22.48
CA GLN A 77 0.13 -23.76 -21.60
C GLN A 77 0.50 -23.24 -20.21
N GLN A 78 1.63 -23.70 -19.65
CA GLN A 78 2.05 -23.24 -18.33
C GLN A 78 2.53 -21.78 -18.35
N ILE A 79 3.17 -21.31 -19.43
CA ILE A 79 3.47 -19.87 -19.61
C ILE A 79 2.18 -19.03 -19.64
N ASP A 80 1.11 -19.52 -20.30
CA ASP A 80 -0.20 -18.86 -20.26
C ASP A 80 -0.76 -18.79 -18.84
N ASN A 81 -0.72 -19.91 -18.10
CA ASN A 81 -1.20 -19.99 -16.71
C ASN A 81 -0.39 -19.10 -15.75
N VAL A 82 0.92 -18.94 -15.96
CA VAL A 82 1.73 -17.97 -15.22
C VAL A 82 1.27 -16.55 -15.53
N GLY A 83 1.08 -16.23 -16.82
CA GLY A 83 0.57 -14.94 -17.25
C GLY A 83 -0.79 -14.59 -16.62
N GLN A 84 -1.73 -15.54 -16.59
CA GLN A 84 -3.03 -15.37 -15.93
C GLN A 84 -2.88 -15.07 -14.42
N GLY A 85 -1.95 -15.74 -13.73
CA GLY A 85 -1.65 -15.49 -12.32
C GLY A 85 -1.21 -14.04 -12.07
N HIS A 86 -0.37 -13.47 -12.93
CA HIS A 86 0.02 -12.05 -12.81
C HIS A 86 -1.14 -11.09 -13.07
N ILE A 87 -2.08 -11.41 -13.97
CA ILE A 87 -3.30 -10.61 -14.16
C ILE A 87 -4.16 -10.64 -12.89
N GLN A 88 -4.31 -11.80 -12.26
CA GLN A 88 -5.08 -11.94 -11.03
C GLN A 88 -4.42 -11.16 -9.88
N LEU A 89 -3.10 -11.25 -9.72
CA LEU A 89 -2.35 -10.47 -8.73
C LEU A 89 -2.55 -8.96 -8.95
N ALA A 90 -2.55 -8.50 -10.19
CA ALA A 90 -2.83 -7.10 -10.51
C ALA A 90 -4.25 -6.67 -10.08
N GLN A 91 -5.25 -7.56 -10.17
CA GLN A 91 -6.60 -7.28 -9.67
C GLN A 91 -6.62 -7.19 -8.15
N THR A 92 -6.01 -8.14 -7.46
CA THR A 92 -5.90 -8.15 -6.00
C THR A 92 -5.20 -6.89 -5.47
N LEU A 93 -4.11 -6.46 -6.09
CA LEU A 93 -3.42 -5.21 -5.76
C LEU A 93 -4.33 -3.98 -5.85
N ARG A 94 -5.19 -3.91 -6.89
CA ARG A 94 -6.16 -2.81 -7.04
C ARG A 94 -7.24 -2.84 -5.97
N GLU A 95 -7.69 -4.02 -5.57
CA GLU A 95 -8.64 -4.19 -4.46
C GLU A 95 -8.02 -3.78 -3.12
N GLU A 96 -6.78 -4.14 -2.86
CA GLU A 96 -6.05 -3.72 -1.66
C GLU A 96 -5.85 -2.20 -1.63
N ALA A 97 -5.49 -1.59 -2.76
CA ALA A 97 -5.40 -0.14 -2.88
C ALA A 97 -6.76 0.55 -2.58
N LYS A 98 -7.86 -0.01 -3.11
CA LYS A 98 -9.21 0.49 -2.83
C LYS A 98 -9.57 0.39 -1.34
N LYS A 99 -9.26 -0.73 -0.68
CA LYS A 99 -9.49 -0.90 0.76
C LYS A 99 -8.69 0.12 1.58
N MET A 100 -7.46 0.43 1.18
CA MET A 100 -6.63 1.47 1.81
C MET A 100 -7.24 2.87 1.63
N GLU A 101 -7.78 3.18 0.46
CA GLU A 101 -8.50 4.43 0.18
C GLU A 101 -9.74 4.58 1.07
N GLU A 102 -10.57 3.54 1.16
CA GLU A 102 -11.78 3.52 2.00
C GLU A 102 -11.43 3.73 3.48
N PHE A 103 -10.40 3.02 3.98
CA PHE A 103 -9.89 3.19 5.33
C PHE A 103 -9.42 4.63 5.59
N ARG A 104 -8.61 5.19 4.67
CA ARG A 104 -8.09 6.56 4.78
C ARG A 104 -9.20 7.61 4.85
N GLU A 105 -10.20 7.52 3.97
CA GLU A 105 -11.28 8.50 3.95
C GLU A 105 -12.22 8.37 5.16
N LYS A 106 -12.43 7.14 5.66
CA LYS A 106 -13.15 6.92 6.93
C LYS A 106 -12.43 7.58 8.12
N GLN A 107 -11.12 7.38 8.26
CA GLN A 107 -10.35 8.02 9.34
C GLN A 107 -10.37 9.54 9.24
N LYS A 108 -10.22 10.09 8.04
CA LYS A 108 -10.32 11.54 7.78
C LYS A 108 -11.67 12.11 8.25
N LEU A 109 -12.77 11.43 7.94
CA LEU A 109 -14.11 11.87 8.33
C LEU A 109 -14.27 11.91 9.86
N HIS A 110 -13.84 10.87 10.56
CA HIS A 110 -13.95 10.84 12.03
C HIS A 110 -13.05 11.88 12.69
N ARG A 111 -11.80 12.00 12.24
CA ARG A 111 -10.86 13.01 12.74
C ARG A 111 -11.41 14.42 12.58
N LYS A 112 -12.00 14.76 11.42
CA LYS A 112 -12.60 16.08 11.16
C LYS A 112 -13.75 16.42 12.12
N LYS A 113 -14.53 15.43 12.57
CA LYS A 113 -15.59 15.67 13.58
C LYS A 113 -14.99 16.10 14.92
N ILE A 114 -13.92 15.45 15.36
CA ILE A 114 -13.23 15.81 16.61
C ILE A 114 -12.50 17.15 16.47
N GLU A 115 -11.90 17.44 15.32
CA GLU A 115 -11.29 18.75 15.03
C GLU A 115 -12.28 19.91 15.22
N LEU A 116 -13.52 19.79 14.70
CA LEU A 116 -14.55 20.81 14.86
C LEU A 116 -14.96 21.05 16.32
N ILE A 117 -15.09 19.96 17.11
CA ILE A 117 -15.41 20.06 18.53
C ILE A 117 -14.28 20.79 19.27
N MET A 118 -13.03 20.36 19.05
CA MET A 118 -11.87 20.95 19.71
C MET A 118 -11.65 22.41 19.31
N GLU A 119 -11.91 22.78 18.05
CA GLU A 119 -11.84 24.17 17.60
C GLU A 119 -12.84 25.06 18.36
N ALA A 120 -14.08 24.60 18.55
CA ALA A 120 -15.09 25.34 19.31
C ALA A 120 -14.68 25.51 20.79
N ILE A 121 -14.18 24.44 21.41
CA ILE A 121 -13.71 24.45 22.80
C ILE A 121 -12.52 25.39 22.97
N HIS A 122 -11.52 25.33 22.08
CA HIS A 122 -10.36 26.22 22.11
C HIS A 122 -10.77 27.69 21.96
N LYS A 123 -11.71 28.01 21.06
CA LYS A 123 -12.25 29.37 20.90
C LYS A 123 -12.96 29.85 22.17
N ASN A 124 -13.81 29.02 22.77
CA ASN A 124 -14.51 29.37 24.01
C ASN A 124 -13.54 29.59 25.18
N ARG A 125 -12.58 28.67 25.38
CA ARG A 125 -11.51 28.78 26.38
C ARG A 125 -10.72 30.08 26.22
N ASN A 126 -10.26 30.38 25.00
CA ASN A 126 -9.46 31.57 24.73
C ASN A 126 -10.27 32.87 24.92
N LEU A 127 -11.55 32.88 24.55
CA LEU A 127 -12.44 34.02 24.78
C LEU A 127 -12.62 34.29 26.28
N GLN A 128 -12.89 33.26 27.07
CA GLN A 128 -13.10 33.39 28.51
C GLN A 128 -11.81 33.78 29.23
N TYR A 129 -10.67 33.21 28.84
CA TYR A 129 -9.37 33.62 29.35
C TYR A 129 -9.11 35.12 29.14
N LYS A 130 -9.37 35.64 27.93
CA LYS A 130 -9.21 37.08 27.63
C LYS A 130 -10.10 37.95 28.52
N LYS A 131 -11.38 37.60 28.67
CA LYS A 131 -12.33 38.32 29.55
C LYS A 131 -11.84 38.34 31.00
N THR A 132 -11.37 37.20 31.51
CA THR A 132 -10.85 37.11 32.89
C THR A 132 -9.60 37.96 33.08
N MET A 133 -8.69 38.00 32.09
CA MET A 133 -7.49 38.84 32.15
C MET A 133 -7.83 40.33 32.06
N GLU A 134 -8.88 40.72 31.34
CA GLU A 134 -9.40 42.11 31.34
C GLU A 134 -10.02 42.48 32.69
N ALA A 135 -10.84 41.60 33.27
CA ALA A 135 -11.42 41.80 34.60
C ALA A 135 -10.33 41.94 35.68
N LYS A 136 -9.27 41.12 35.61
CA LYS A 136 -8.09 41.24 36.48
C LYS A 136 -7.44 42.61 36.38
N ARG A 137 -7.15 43.08 35.16
CA ARG A 137 -6.52 44.40 34.93
C ARG A 137 -7.38 45.53 35.44
N LEU A 138 -8.71 45.45 35.26
CA LEU A 138 -9.65 46.44 35.76
C LEU A 138 -9.65 46.47 37.30
N TYR A 139 -9.73 45.31 37.94
CA TYR A 139 -9.63 45.19 39.39
C TYR A 139 -8.31 45.79 39.92
N GLU A 140 -7.17 45.42 39.32
CA GLU A 140 -5.86 45.97 39.68
C GLU A 140 -5.80 47.50 39.52
N GLN A 141 -6.46 48.05 38.49
CA GLN A 141 -6.58 49.50 38.32
C GLN A 141 -7.44 50.12 39.44
N ARG A 142 -8.56 49.50 39.81
CA ARG A 142 -9.40 50.00 40.91
C ARG A 142 -8.70 49.95 42.26
N CYS A 143 -7.85 48.95 42.50
CA CYS A 143 -6.97 48.93 43.68
C CYS A 143 -6.08 50.18 43.71
N ARG A 144 -5.40 50.49 42.60
CA ARG A 144 -4.54 51.68 42.49
C ARG A 144 -5.32 52.98 42.67
N ASP A 145 -6.50 53.11 42.04
CA ASP A 145 -7.36 54.30 42.17
C ASP A 145 -7.77 54.54 43.64
N LYS A 146 -8.11 53.47 44.37
CA LYS A 146 -8.48 53.51 45.79
C LYS A 146 -7.28 53.90 46.65
N ASP A 147 -6.10 53.33 46.42
CA ASP A 147 -4.88 53.67 47.17
C ASP A 147 -4.46 55.14 46.93
N GLU A 148 -4.60 55.64 45.70
CA GLU A 148 -4.35 57.05 45.38
C GLU A 148 -5.36 57.98 46.09
N ALA A 149 -6.65 57.61 46.10
CA ALA A 149 -7.68 58.37 46.81
C ALA A 149 -7.44 58.40 48.33
N GLU A 150 -7.02 57.28 48.93
CA GLU A 150 -6.65 57.23 50.35
C GLU A 150 -5.44 58.11 50.67
N GLN A 151 -4.39 58.06 49.83
CA GLN A 151 -3.24 58.94 49.96
C GLN A 151 -3.61 60.42 49.81
N ALA A 152 -4.51 60.75 48.86
CA ALA A 152 -4.98 62.12 48.67
C ALA A 152 -5.75 62.64 49.90
N VAL A 153 -6.59 61.82 50.52
CA VAL A 153 -7.27 62.16 51.78
C VAL A 153 -6.24 62.40 52.90
N HIS A 154 -5.25 61.50 53.06
CA HIS A 154 -4.23 61.63 54.09
C HIS A 154 -3.32 62.86 53.90
N ARG A 155 -2.84 63.11 52.68
CA ARG A 155 -1.93 64.24 52.40
C ARG A 155 -2.59 65.60 52.54
N ASN A 156 -3.90 65.69 52.30
CA ASN A 156 -4.67 66.94 52.41
C ASN A 156 -5.35 67.11 53.77
N ALA A 157 -5.08 66.22 54.74
CA ALA A 157 -5.64 66.32 56.08
C ALA A 157 -5.26 67.68 56.70
N ASN A 158 -6.28 68.47 57.07
CA ASN A 158 -6.14 69.81 57.67
C ASN A 158 -5.54 70.91 56.77
N LEU A 159 -5.34 70.66 55.46
CA LEU A 159 -4.76 71.62 54.51
C LEU A 159 -5.78 72.21 53.52
N VAL A 160 -7.00 71.66 53.48
CA VAL A 160 -8.04 72.04 52.53
C VAL A 160 -9.31 72.49 53.23
N THR A 161 -10.17 73.24 52.54
CA THR A 161 -11.46 73.68 53.08
C THR A 161 -12.38 72.48 53.37
N GLN A 162 -13.31 72.63 54.31
CA GLN A 162 -14.27 71.57 54.67
C GLN A 162 -15.02 70.99 53.45
N LYS A 163 -15.46 71.85 52.52
CA LYS A 163 -16.11 71.44 51.27
C LYS A 163 -15.19 70.63 50.34
N GLN A 164 -13.90 70.95 50.30
CA GLN A 164 -12.92 70.18 49.52
C GLN A 164 -12.60 68.84 50.19
N GLN A 165 -12.58 68.80 51.53
CA GLN A 165 -12.40 67.59 52.30
C GLN A 165 -13.56 66.60 52.11
N GLU A 166 -14.80 67.08 52.13
CA GLU A 166 -16.00 66.28 51.79
C GLU A 166 -15.91 65.67 50.39
N LYS A 167 -15.43 66.43 49.40
CA LYS A 167 -15.24 65.95 48.03
C LYS A 167 -14.20 64.82 47.93
N LEU A 168 -13.13 64.89 48.73
CA LEU A 168 -12.11 63.83 48.80
C LEU A 168 -12.68 62.56 49.46
N PHE A 169 -13.46 62.70 50.53
CA PHE A 169 -14.14 61.56 51.16
C PHE A 169 -15.18 60.91 50.24
N LEU A 170 -15.94 61.70 49.49
CA LEU A 170 -16.88 61.19 48.49
C LEU A 170 -16.17 60.42 47.38
N LYS A 171 -15.06 60.96 46.84
CA LYS A 171 -14.24 60.28 45.83
C LYS A 171 -13.69 58.95 46.38
N LEU A 172 -13.20 58.95 47.63
CA LEU A 172 -12.72 57.74 48.29
C LEU A 172 -13.83 56.69 48.41
N ALA A 173 -15.03 57.08 48.87
CA ALA A 173 -16.18 56.19 48.96
C ALA A 173 -16.57 55.59 47.59
N GLN A 174 -16.58 56.41 46.53
CA GLN A 174 -16.82 55.95 45.16
C GLN A 174 -15.76 54.95 44.68
N THR A 175 -14.48 55.21 44.92
CA THR A 175 -13.40 54.28 44.55
C THR A 175 -13.49 52.96 45.32
N LYS A 176 -13.92 52.98 46.60
CA LYS A 176 -14.15 51.76 47.38
C LYS A 176 -15.29 50.93 46.82
N SER A 177 -16.44 51.55 46.51
CA SER A 177 -17.57 50.86 45.87
C SER A 177 -17.20 50.29 44.49
N ALA A 178 -16.50 51.06 43.66
CA ALA A 178 -16.06 50.59 42.34
C ALA A 178 -15.04 49.44 42.43
N LEU A 179 -14.18 49.45 43.46
CA LEU A 179 -13.27 48.34 43.76
C LEU A 179 -14.06 47.08 44.11
N GLU A 180 -15.01 47.16 45.05
CA GLU A 180 -15.85 46.02 45.46
C GLU A 180 -16.61 45.39 44.28
N ASP A 181 -17.16 46.22 43.39
CA ASP A 181 -17.83 45.73 42.17
C ASP A 181 -16.86 45.02 41.22
N SER A 182 -15.67 45.59 41.00
CA SER A 182 -14.64 45.00 40.15
C SER A 182 -14.05 43.71 40.72
N ASP A 183 -13.89 43.62 42.05
CA ASP A 183 -13.42 42.42 42.75
C ASP A 183 -14.44 41.29 42.58
N ARG A 184 -15.72 41.57 42.84
CA ARG A 184 -16.80 40.60 42.63
C ARG A 184 -16.85 40.11 41.19
N SER A 185 -16.74 41.01 40.21
CA SER A 185 -16.72 40.66 38.80
C SER A 185 -15.52 39.80 38.42
N TYR A 186 -14.33 40.11 38.96
CA TYR A 186 -13.12 39.33 38.74
C TYR A 186 -13.23 37.92 39.34
N GLN A 187 -13.71 37.79 40.59
CA GLN A 187 -13.94 36.49 41.24
C GLN A 187 -14.94 35.62 40.46
N GLN A 188 -16.02 36.21 39.95
CA GLN A 188 -16.99 35.51 39.09
C GLN A 188 -16.36 35.07 37.75
N SER A 189 -15.49 35.89 37.16
CA SER A 189 -14.78 35.57 35.93
C SER A 189 -13.77 34.44 36.13
N ILE A 190 -13.07 34.40 37.26
CA ILE A 190 -12.18 33.30 37.66
C ILE A 190 -12.97 32.00 37.82
N THR A 191 -14.08 32.02 38.56
CA THR A 191 -14.96 30.85 38.74
C THR A 191 -15.50 30.34 37.40
N SER A 192 -15.83 31.24 36.48
CA SER A 192 -16.29 30.87 35.14
C SER A 192 -15.17 30.26 34.29
N LEU A 193 -13.97 30.85 34.32
CA LEU A 193 -12.80 30.34 33.62
C LEU A 193 -12.43 28.93 34.08
N GLU A 194 -12.53 28.66 35.38
CA GLU A 194 -12.23 27.35 35.96
C GLU A 194 -13.12 26.25 35.36
N LYS A 195 -14.43 26.50 35.27
CA LYS A 195 -15.38 25.57 34.64
C LYS A 195 -15.03 25.28 33.18
N ILE A 196 -14.64 26.32 32.44
CA ILE A 196 -14.24 26.18 31.04
C ILE A 196 -12.90 25.45 30.89
N ARG A 197 -11.98 25.64 31.85
CA ARG A 197 -10.72 24.87 31.90
C ARG A 197 -11.01 23.39 32.11
N GLU A 198 -11.86 23.03 33.07
CA GLU A 198 -12.24 21.64 33.34
C GLU A 198 -12.94 20.98 32.15
N GLU A 199 -13.87 21.69 31.50
CA GLU A 199 -14.54 21.24 30.28
C GLU A 199 -13.52 20.99 29.16
N TRP A 200 -12.63 21.96 28.90
CA TRP A 200 -11.58 21.81 27.91
C TRP A 200 -10.67 20.61 28.21
N GLN A 201 -10.21 20.47 29.45
CA GLN A 201 -9.31 19.40 29.84
C GLN A 201 -9.96 18.03 29.62
N LYS A 202 -11.24 17.89 30.00
CA LYS A 202 -12.01 16.67 29.80
C LYS A 202 -12.15 16.30 28.33
N GLU A 203 -12.51 17.25 27.48
CA GLU A 203 -12.68 17.00 26.04
C GLU A 203 -11.34 16.80 25.33
N HIS A 204 -10.28 17.46 25.77
CA HIS A 204 -8.92 17.25 25.25
C HIS A 204 -8.42 15.82 25.54
N ILE A 205 -8.66 15.29 26.74
CA ILE A 205 -8.31 13.90 27.09
C ILE A 205 -9.06 12.93 26.16
N LYS A 206 -10.38 13.10 26.01
CA LYS A 206 -11.18 12.27 25.10
C LYS A 206 -10.69 12.34 23.66
N ALA A 207 -10.33 13.52 23.17
CA ALA A 207 -9.78 13.70 21.84
C ALA A 207 -8.45 12.96 21.69
N CYS A 208 -7.56 13.03 22.70
CA CYS A 208 -6.29 12.30 22.69
C CYS A 208 -6.49 10.78 22.67
N GLU A 209 -7.40 10.24 23.47
CA GLU A 209 -7.73 8.80 23.48
C GLU A 209 -8.28 8.34 22.12
N PHE A 210 -9.15 9.16 21.52
CA PHE A 210 -9.67 8.90 20.19
C PHE A 210 -8.54 8.90 19.13
N PHE A 211 -7.66 9.89 19.14
CA PHE A 211 -6.54 9.99 18.20
C PHE A 211 -5.51 8.87 18.38
N GLU A 212 -5.23 8.48 19.63
CA GLU A 212 -4.39 7.33 19.95
C GLU A 212 -4.99 6.04 19.39
N THR A 213 -6.30 5.86 19.52
CA THR A 213 -7.03 4.72 18.93
C THR A 213 -6.91 4.74 17.40
N GLN A 214 -7.13 5.89 16.75
CA GLN A 214 -6.99 6.02 15.29
C GLN A 214 -5.59 5.67 14.80
N GLU A 215 -4.55 6.05 15.55
CA GLU A 215 -3.17 5.75 15.19
C GLU A 215 -2.83 4.27 15.38
N CYS A 216 -3.29 3.66 16.48
CA CYS A 216 -3.17 2.21 16.70
C CYS A 216 -3.85 1.42 15.58
N GLU A 217 -5.06 1.82 15.19
CA GLU A 217 -5.77 1.22 14.05
C GLU A 217 -4.99 1.36 12.75
N ARG A 218 -4.43 2.54 12.47
CA ARG A 218 -3.62 2.80 11.26
C ARG A 218 -2.39 1.91 11.19
N ILE A 219 -1.63 1.82 12.28
CA ILE A 219 -0.42 0.98 12.37
C ILE A 219 -0.79 -0.50 12.17
N SER A 220 -1.83 -0.96 12.86
CA SER A 220 -2.32 -2.34 12.74
C SER A 220 -2.77 -2.66 11.31
N TYR A 221 -3.52 -1.75 10.68
CA TYR A 221 -3.99 -1.91 9.31
C TYR A 221 -2.82 -2.04 8.33
N PHE A 222 -1.83 -1.14 8.41
CA PHE A 222 -0.62 -1.20 7.59
C PHE A 222 0.12 -2.52 7.73
N ARG A 223 0.38 -2.94 8.97
CA ARG A 223 1.08 -4.18 9.26
C ARG A 223 0.35 -5.38 8.64
N ASN A 224 -0.96 -5.45 8.84
CA ASN A 224 -1.76 -6.58 8.38
C ASN A 224 -1.90 -6.59 6.85
N ALA A 225 -2.03 -5.42 6.21
CA ALA A 225 -2.06 -5.30 4.76
C ALA A 225 -0.74 -5.77 4.13
N LEU A 226 0.40 -5.31 4.65
CA LEU A 226 1.72 -5.75 4.20
C LEU A 226 1.91 -7.26 4.39
N TRP A 227 1.55 -7.78 5.56
CA TRP A 227 1.64 -9.20 5.87
C TRP A 227 0.82 -10.06 4.90
N LEU A 228 -0.44 -9.66 4.66
CA LEU A 228 -1.31 -10.35 3.71
C LEU A 228 -0.72 -10.34 2.30
N HIS A 229 -0.25 -9.18 1.85
CA HIS A 229 0.32 -9.02 0.52
C HIS A 229 1.56 -9.91 0.32
N VAL A 230 2.51 -9.90 1.25
CA VAL A 230 3.72 -10.75 1.10
C VAL A 230 3.38 -12.24 1.11
N ASN A 231 2.38 -12.68 1.87
CA ASN A 231 1.94 -14.07 1.85
C ASN A 231 1.32 -14.47 0.50
N GLN A 232 0.55 -13.57 -0.13
CA GLN A 232 0.02 -13.82 -1.47
C GLN A 232 1.15 -13.97 -2.51
N LEU A 233 2.22 -13.17 -2.38
CA LEU A 233 3.39 -13.30 -3.25
C LEU A 233 4.10 -14.63 -3.04
N SER A 234 4.32 -15.04 -1.79
CA SER A 234 4.89 -16.34 -1.46
C SER A 234 4.05 -17.50 -2.02
N GLN A 235 2.73 -17.43 -1.87
CA GLN A 235 1.82 -18.43 -2.44
C GLN A 235 1.92 -18.48 -3.97
N SER A 236 2.06 -17.32 -4.62
CA SER A 236 2.23 -17.24 -6.09
C SER A 236 3.53 -17.91 -6.55
N CYS A 237 4.61 -17.79 -5.77
CA CYS A 237 5.87 -18.49 -6.06
C CYS A 237 5.69 -20.01 -6.03
N VAL A 238 5.00 -20.54 -5.01
CA VAL A 238 4.74 -21.99 -4.89
C VAL A 238 3.87 -22.48 -6.05
N GLN A 239 2.79 -21.74 -6.39
CA GLN A 239 1.94 -22.09 -7.53
C GLN A 239 2.69 -22.06 -8.86
N ASN A 240 3.66 -21.16 -9.04
CA ASN A 240 4.47 -21.13 -10.24
C ASN A 240 5.46 -22.31 -10.29
N ASP A 241 6.05 -22.70 -9.17
CA ASP A 241 6.90 -23.90 -9.10
C ASP A 241 6.13 -25.17 -9.51
N GLU A 242 4.90 -25.34 -9.01
CA GLU A 242 4.00 -26.43 -9.41
C GLU A 242 3.75 -26.44 -10.93
N LYS A 243 3.50 -25.28 -11.54
CA LYS A 243 3.32 -25.16 -13.00
C LYS A 243 4.58 -25.60 -13.75
N TYR A 244 5.77 -25.23 -13.27
CA TYR A 244 7.03 -25.61 -13.91
C TYR A 244 7.34 -27.10 -13.73
N GLU A 245 6.93 -27.70 -12.62
CA GLU A 245 7.01 -29.13 -12.40
C GLU A 245 6.16 -29.93 -13.40
N GLU A 246 4.96 -29.44 -13.76
CA GLU A 246 4.15 -30.07 -14.81
C GLU A 246 4.85 -30.06 -16.19
N ILE A 247 5.67 -29.04 -16.48
CA ILE A 247 6.49 -29.01 -17.70
C ILE A 247 7.58 -30.08 -17.62
N ARG A 248 8.27 -30.20 -16.47
CA ARG A 248 9.31 -31.21 -16.24
C ARG A 248 8.77 -32.63 -16.43
N LYS A 249 7.63 -32.95 -15.80
CA LYS A 249 6.94 -34.23 -16.00
C LYS A 249 6.58 -34.48 -17.46
N SER A 250 6.15 -33.46 -18.20
CA SER A 250 5.86 -33.58 -19.63
C SER A 250 7.11 -33.87 -20.46
N LEU A 251 8.26 -33.31 -20.08
CA LEU A 251 9.55 -33.56 -20.73
C LEU A 251 10.10 -34.95 -20.43
N GLU A 252 9.90 -35.48 -19.22
CA GLU A 252 10.26 -36.87 -18.87
C GLU A 252 9.53 -37.90 -19.75
N MET A 253 8.34 -37.55 -20.23
CA MET A 253 7.55 -38.38 -21.15
C MET A 253 7.95 -38.22 -22.63
N CYS A 254 8.87 -37.30 -22.94
CA CYS A 254 9.38 -37.10 -24.30
C CYS A 254 10.30 -38.27 -24.71
N SER A 255 10.02 -38.88 -25.86
CA SER A 255 10.73 -40.05 -26.34
C SER A 255 11.23 -39.83 -27.76
N ILE A 256 12.54 -39.68 -27.88
CA ILE A 256 13.24 -39.52 -29.16
C ILE A 256 12.91 -40.70 -30.10
N GLU A 257 12.92 -41.93 -29.58
CA GLU A 257 12.62 -43.14 -30.35
C GLU A 257 11.21 -43.10 -30.95
N LYS A 258 10.20 -42.80 -30.11
CA LYS A 258 8.80 -42.70 -30.57
C LYS A 258 8.63 -41.58 -31.59
N ASP A 259 9.33 -40.47 -31.45
CA ASP A 259 9.21 -39.33 -32.36
C ASP A 259 9.86 -39.60 -33.72
N ILE A 260 11.03 -40.25 -33.74
CA ILE A 260 11.68 -40.70 -34.98
C ILE A 260 10.82 -41.77 -35.68
N ASP A 261 10.31 -42.75 -34.95
CA ASP A 261 9.43 -43.78 -35.51
C ASP A 261 8.13 -43.17 -36.05
N PHE A 262 7.54 -42.22 -35.32
CA PHE A 262 6.36 -41.48 -35.79
C PHE A 262 6.66 -40.72 -37.08
N PHE A 263 7.79 -40.01 -37.16
CA PHE A 263 8.19 -39.27 -38.36
C PHE A 263 8.41 -40.20 -39.57
N VAL A 264 9.16 -41.29 -39.40
CA VAL A 264 9.42 -42.26 -40.48
C VAL A 264 8.11 -42.85 -40.97
N ASN A 265 7.21 -43.23 -40.07
CA ASN A 265 5.90 -43.77 -40.46
C ASN A 265 5.03 -42.73 -41.19
N LEU A 266 5.11 -41.46 -40.80
CA LEU A 266 4.38 -40.36 -41.43
C LEU A 266 4.93 -39.96 -42.81
N ARG A 267 6.24 -40.14 -43.05
CA ARG A 267 6.95 -39.64 -44.25
C ARG A 267 7.59 -40.73 -45.12
N LYS A 268 7.37 -42.01 -44.84
CA LYS A 268 7.92 -43.11 -45.66
C LYS A 268 7.47 -43.00 -47.12
N THR A 269 8.41 -43.11 -48.05
CA THR A 269 8.18 -43.00 -49.50
C THR A 269 8.35 -44.32 -50.26
N GLY A 270 8.68 -45.40 -49.55
CA GLY A 270 8.91 -46.73 -50.12
C GLY A 270 9.78 -47.57 -49.19
N SER A 271 9.72 -48.88 -49.36
CA SER A 271 10.51 -49.85 -48.58
C SER A 271 11.64 -50.48 -49.39
N SER A 272 11.66 -50.29 -50.71
CA SER A 272 12.69 -50.80 -51.61
C SER A 272 13.42 -49.65 -52.30
N ALA A 273 14.73 -49.80 -52.45
CA ALA A 273 15.52 -48.90 -53.28
C ALA A 273 15.06 -49.01 -54.76
N PRO A 274 15.25 -47.95 -55.58
CA PRO A 274 15.05 -48.03 -57.01
C PRO A 274 15.83 -49.20 -57.62
N ALA A 275 15.21 -49.93 -58.54
CA ALA A 275 15.89 -51.02 -59.25
C ALA A 275 17.08 -50.46 -60.06
N PRO A 276 18.19 -51.21 -60.18
CA PRO A 276 19.27 -50.83 -61.08
C PRO A 276 18.75 -50.64 -62.51
N ILE A 277 19.16 -49.55 -63.17
CA ILE A 277 18.84 -49.33 -64.58
C ILE A 277 19.66 -50.34 -65.40
N VAL A 278 18.97 -51.22 -66.12
CA VAL A 278 19.60 -52.20 -67.01
C VAL A 278 19.64 -51.67 -68.44
N TYR A 279 20.68 -52.04 -69.19
CA TYR A 279 20.76 -51.70 -70.62
C TYR A 279 19.65 -52.42 -71.39
N GLU A 280 18.83 -51.65 -72.12
CA GLU A 280 17.78 -52.18 -72.99
C GLU A 280 18.18 -51.98 -74.45
N ASN A 281 18.42 -53.09 -75.15
CA ASN A 281 18.74 -53.05 -76.57
C ASN A 281 17.45 -52.90 -77.40
N TYR A 282 17.39 -51.88 -78.25
CA TYR A 282 16.21 -51.55 -79.08
C TYR A 282 15.78 -52.69 -80.02
N TYR A 283 16.70 -53.55 -80.47
CA TYR A 283 16.46 -54.57 -81.48
C TYR A 283 16.28 -56.00 -80.93
N ASN A 284 16.44 -56.21 -79.63
CA ASN A 284 16.35 -57.57 -79.04
C ASN A 284 15.65 -57.54 -77.68
N THR A 285 14.36 -57.87 -77.66
CA THR A 285 13.46 -57.82 -76.49
C THR A 285 13.57 -59.01 -75.53
N GLN A 286 14.57 -59.88 -75.69
CA GLN A 286 14.77 -61.01 -74.77
C GLN A 286 15.38 -60.54 -73.44
N ARG A 287 14.50 -60.35 -72.45
CA ARG A 287 14.84 -60.04 -71.05
C ARG A 287 15.67 -61.18 -70.44
N ASN A 288 16.99 -61.04 -70.41
CA ASN A 288 17.86 -61.90 -69.62
C ASN A 288 18.90 -61.06 -68.87
N VAL A 289 18.54 -60.55 -67.68
CA VAL A 289 19.53 -60.31 -66.63
C VAL A 289 18.86 -60.43 -65.26
N THR A 290 19.24 -61.47 -64.51
CA THR A 290 18.96 -61.59 -63.07
C THR A 290 19.79 -60.52 -62.34
N PRO A 291 19.21 -59.69 -61.46
CA PRO A 291 19.99 -58.67 -60.76
C PRO A 291 20.96 -59.32 -59.78
N VAL A 292 22.26 -59.09 -59.95
CA VAL A 292 23.26 -59.43 -58.93
C VAL A 292 23.07 -58.48 -57.75
N ARG A 293 22.46 -58.95 -56.67
CA ARG A 293 22.41 -58.21 -55.39
C ARG A 293 23.85 -58.10 -54.86
N SER A 294 24.39 -56.90 -54.73
CA SER A 294 25.68 -56.70 -54.06
C SER A 294 25.49 -56.82 -52.54
N PRO A 295 26.15 -57.75 -51.83
CA PRO A 295 26.01 -57.92 -50.38
C PRO A 295 26.45 -56.69 -49.57
N GLN A 296 27.31 -55.83 -50.13
CA GLN A 296 27.85 -54.65 -49.46
C GLN A 296 26.82 -53.54 -49.22
N LEU A 297 25.85 -53.35 -50.13
CA LEU A 297 24.81 -52.32 -49.99
C LEU A 297 23.78 -52.67 -48.92
N GLU A 298 23.45 -53.96 -48.78
CA GLU A 298 22.55 -54.47 -47.73
C GLU A 298 23.19 -54.31 -46.34
N LEU A 299 24.49 -54.62 -46.23
CA LEU A 299 25.26 -54.42 -45.01
C LEU A 299 25.37 -52.93 -44.61
N LEU A 300 25.55 -52.02 -45.58
CA LEU A 300 25.59 -50.57 -45.32
C LEU A 300 24.24 -50.03 -44.81
N LEU A 301 23.13 -50.49 -45.38
CA LEU A 301 21.77 -50.15 -44.92
C LEU A 301 21.53 -50.64 -43.48
N GLN A 302 21.95 -51.86 -43.17
CA GLN A 302 21.82 -52.43 -41.82
C GLN A 302 22.71 -51.71 -40.79
N ILE A 303 23.92 -51.31 -41.17
CA ILE A 303 24.82 -50.50 -40.33
C ILE A 303 24.24 -49.08 -40.11
N MET A 304 23.66 -48.45 -41.13
CA MET A 304 23.03 -47.14 -41.02
C MET A 304 21.80 -47.16 -40.09
N LEU A 305 20.98 -48.21 -40.18
CA LEU A 305 19.83 -48.42 -39.28
C LEU A 305 20.27 -48.73 -37.83
N SER A 306 21.33 -49.53 -37.67
CA SER A 306 21.93 -49.86 -36.35
C SER A 306 22.58 -48.65 -35.67
N LYS A 307 23.29 -47.80 -36.42
CA LYS A 307 23.92 -46.57 -35.88
C LYS A 307 22.91 -45.49 -35.50
N LYS A 308 21.70 -45.46 -36.11
CA LYS A 308 20.60 -44.56 -35.69
C LYS A 308 20.12 -44.82 -34.26
N LYS A 309 20.05 -46.09 -33.83
CA LYS A 309 19.65 -46.44 -32.45
C LYS A 309 20.67 -46.00 -31.39
N LYS A 310 21.98 -45.98 -31.71
CA LYS A 310 23.03 -45.67 -30.71
C LYS A 310 23.26 -44.18 -30.47
N ARG A 311 22.90 -43.28 -31.39
CA ARG A 311 23.15 -41.83 -31.24
C ARG A 311 22.15 -41.10 -30.34
N CYS A 312 20.99 -41.68 -30.04
CA CYS A 312 19.95 -41.03 -29.23
C CYS A 312 20.13 -41.23 -27.71
N PHE A 313 21.12 -42.00 -27.27
CA PHE A 313 21.28 -42.41 -25.86
C PHE A 313 22.17 -41.49 -25.00
N PHE A 314 22.73 -40.44 -25.57
CA PHE A 314 23.57 -39.49 -24.86
C PHE A 314 22.98 -38.11 -25.04
N TYR A 315 22.08 -37.67 -24.16
CA TYR A 315 21.91 -36.28 -23.73
C TYR A 315 20.73 -36.24 -22.77
N PHE A 316 21.01 -36.42 -21.47
CA PHE A 316 20.36 -35.71 -20.38
C PHE A 316 21.23 -35.91 -19.14
N SER A 317 22.06 -34.92 -18.85
CA SER A 317 22.69 -34.73 -17.54
C SER A 317 22.79 -33.24 -17.31
N VAL A 318 22.40 -32.84 -16.09
CA VAL A 318 22.42 -31.48 -15.53
C VAL A 318 21.28 -30.60 -16.07
N CYS A 319 20.38 -30.01 -15.27
CA CYS A 319 20.48 -29.51 -13.91
C CYS A 319 19.16 -29.74 -13.17
#